data_AF-A0A923X2H2-F1
#
_entry.id   AF-A0A923X2H2-F1
#
_cell.length_a   1.000
_cell.length_b   1.000
_cell.length_c   1.000
_cell.angle_alpha   90.00
_cell.angle_beta   90.00
_cell.angle_gamma   90.00
#
_symmetry.space_group_name_H-M   'P 1'
#
loop_
_entity.id
_entity.type
_entity.pdbx_description
1 polymer ?
#
loop_
_entity_poly.entity_id
_entity_poly.type
_entity_poly.pdbx_seq_one_letter_code
_entity_poly.pdbx_strand_id
1 'polypeptide(L)'
;MAPPPAADASIRPFEVDPAQFAELDATRERFDSSTDNTLGIEEEFAICDPATLDLRPRYEELRAAAEAEGLEREVAGELLASEIEFRTGRCESWSDAVEELTDIRRRVMVAARKANALMAASGTHPWADYREQATVPLPYYEQLVERMRFVAQRNNTFGLHVHVGVRGADRAIRVHDALRNYAPYLLALSGSSPFLDGLDTGFASARSIIFSRAFPRANVAPIFGTLDGYLEHLRWLLHTGAATTTGQVWWNTRPHVLYGTIELRMFDGQPDVRDTLALAALASGTIAHLAALDDAGELPAPVASELIDENAWRAARYGTDATFIDLPGSQLVGAAEAIGRLIEQARLASDAQSLGLDAGLDRAQQILDAGSSGLWQRDLYEAAGNDLRTAYPGVFDATMSSADEPAFI
;
A
#
# COMPACT_ATOMS: atom_id res chain seq x y z
N MET A 1 31.22 -21.08 12.27
CA MET A 1 30.17 -21.10 11.23
C MET A 1 30.77 -21.77 10.00
N ALA A 2 30.24 -22.90 9.56
CA ALA A 2 30.65 -23.49 8.29
C ALA A 2 30.22 -22.55 7.15
N PRO A 3 31.02 -22.39 6.08
CA PRO A 3 30.60 -21.63 4.90
C PRO A 3 29.33 -22.29 4.32
N PRO A 4 28.38 -21.50 3.79
CA PRO A 4 27.22 -22.08 3.12
C PRO A 4 27.70 -23.00 1.98
N PRO A 5 27.01 -24.12 1.72
CA PRO A 5 27.33 -24.95 0.57
C PRO A 5 27.33 -24.11 -0.70
N ALA A 6 28.29 -24.36 -1.60
CA ALA A 6 28.35 -23.68 -2.88
C ALA A 6 27.02 -23.91 -3.61
N ALA A 7 26.21 -22.86 -3.74
CA ALA A 7 24.98 -22.91 -4.50
C ALA A 7 25.34 -23.29 -5.96
N ASP A 8 24.57 -24.20 -6.55
CA ASP A 8 24.53 -24.36 -8.00
C ASP A 8 24.22 -22.97 -8.58
N ALA A 9 25.27 -22.30 -9.07
CA ALA A 9 25.21 -20.90 -9.51
C ALA A 9 24.52 -20.73 -10.88
N SER A 10 23.81 -21.76 -11.36
CA SER A 10 22.93 -21.62 -12.51
C SER A 10 21.60 -21.02 -12.06
N ILE A 11 21.29 -19.82 -12.55
CA ILE A 11 19.92 -19.28 -12.52
C ILE A 11 19.09 -20.23 -13.39
N ARG A 12 18.53 -21.29 -12.81
CA ARG A 12 17.49 -22.04 -13.50
C ARG A 12 16.23 -21.18 -13.44
N PRO A 13 15.64 -20.80 -14.59
CA PRO A 13 14.35 -20.14 -14.56
C PRO A 13 13.37 -21.06 -13.85
N PHE A 14 12.70 -20.53 -12.83
CA PHE A 14 11.64 -21.25 -12.14
C PHE A 14 10.53 -21.57 -13.13
N GLU A 15 9.94 -22.75 -13.02
CA GLU A 15 8.83 -23.15 -13.86
C GLU A 15 7.63 -22.23 -13.57
N VAL A 16 7.11 -21.60 -14.61
CA VAL A 16 5.92 -20.75 -14.53
C VAL A 16 4.72 -21.58 -14.92
N ASP A 17 3.70 -21.60 -14.07
CA ASP A 17 2.44 -22.27 -14.37
C ASP A 17 1.82 -21.67 -15.66
N PRO A 18 1.55 -22.48 -16.70
CA PRO A 18 0.88 -22.01 -17.92
C PRO A 18 -0.43 -21.26 -17.65
N ALA A 19 -1.12 -21.53 -16.55
CA ALA A 19 -2.33 -20.80 -16.14
C ALA A 19 -2.08 -19.30 -15.97
N GLN A 20 -0.87 -18.89 -15.57
CA GLN A 20 -0.50 -17.47 -15.44
C GLN A 20 -0.54 -16.73 -16.77
N PHE A 21 -0.26 -17.41 -17.89
CA PHE A 21 -0.40 -16.81 -19.23
C PHE A 21 -1.88 -16.70 -19.64
N ALA A 22 -2.70 -17.70 -19.32
CA ALA A 22 -4.13 -17.69 -19.62
C ALA A 22 -4.87 -16.58 -18.84
N GLU A 23 -4.42 -16.28 -17.61
CA GLU A 23 -4.95 -15.16 -16.82
C GLU A 23 -4.79 -13.80 -17.51
N LEU A 24 -3.72 -13.62 -18.29
CA LEU A 24 -3.46 -12.38 -19.02
C LEU A 24 -4.44 -12.17 -20.17
N ASP A 25 -4.93 -13.24 -20.80
CA ASP A 25 -5.82 -13.15 -21.96
C ASP A 25 -7.22 -12.63 -21.56
N ALA A 26 -7.64 -12.86 -20.31
CA ALA A 26 -8.89 -12.33 -19.76
C ALA A 26 -8.79 -10.86 -19.29
N THR A 27 -7.60 -10.26 -19.28
CA THR A 27 -7.37 -8.93 -18.69
C THR A 27 -8.19 -7.85 -19.38
N ARG A 28 -8.30 -7.88 -20.71
CA ARG A 28 -9.06 -6.88 -21.47
C ARG A 28 -10.52 -6.86 -21.05
N GLU A 29 -11.16 -8.03 -21.02
CA GLU A 29 -12.57 -8.15 -20.61
C GLU A 29 -12.79 -7.63 -19.19
N ARG A 30 -11.88 -7.91 -18.26
CA ARG A 30 -11.96 -7.43 -16.86
C ARG A 30 -11.93 -5.90 -16.77
N PHE A 31 -11.06 -5.23 -17.51
CA PHE A 31 -11.07 -3.75 -17.55
C PHE A 31 -12.28 -3.19 -18.31
N ASP A 32 -12.68 -3.80 -19.43
CA ASP A 32 -13.79 -3.31 -20.25
C ASP A 32 -15.14 -3.46 -19.52
N SER A 33 -15.26 -4.44 -18.63
CA SER A 33 -16.42 -4.68 -17.75
C SER A 33 -16.31 -4.06 -16.36
N SER A 34 -15.21 -3.37 -16.06
CA SER A 34 -15.03 -2.65 -14.81
C SER A 34 -16.01 -1.49 -14.69
N THR A 35 -16.25 -1.05 -13.46
CA THR A 35 -17.08 0.13 -13.17
C THR A 35 -16.18 1.22 -12.60
N ASP A 36 -16.23 2.40 -13.21
CA ASP A 36 -15.45 3.57 -12.78
C ASP A 36 -15.72 3.89 -11.30
N ASN A 37 -14.64 4.10 -10.54
CA ASN A 37 -14.62 4.49 -9.13
C ASN A 37 -15.23 3.49 -8.13
N THR A 38 -15.42 2.22 -8.52
CA THR A 38 -15.56 1.15 -7.51
C THR A 38 -14.28 1.03 -6.69
N LEU A 39 -14.41 0.65 -5.42
CA LEU A 39 -13.29 0.64 -4.47
C LEU A 39 -13.05 -0.75 -3.88
N GLY A 40 -11.79 -1.06 -3.62
CA GLY A 40 -11.37 -2.16 -2.75
C GLY A 40 -10.19 -1.68 -1.91
N ILE A 41 -10.22 -1.97 -0.60
CA ILE A 41 -9.19 -1.51 0.34
C ILE A 41 -8.62 -2.72 1.06
N GLU A 42 -7.30 -2.81 1.11
CA GLU A 42 -6.55 -3.87 1.82
C GLU A 42 -5.64 -3.20 2.86
N GLU A 43 -5.70 -3.68 4.11
CA GLU A 43 -4.88 -3.22 5.22
C GLU A 43 -4.07 -4.38 5.81
N GLU A 44 -2.75 -4.20 5.85
CA GLU A 44 -1.83 -5.12 6.51
C GLU A 44 -1.58 -4.65 7.96
N PHE A 45 -1.54 -5.59 8.90
CA PHE A 45 -1.31 -5.29 10.31
C PHE A 45 -0.21 -6.16 10.92
N ALA A 46 0.58 -5.53 11.81
CA ALA A 46 1.49 -6.21 12.70
C ALA A 46 0.75 -6.95 13.81
N ILE A 47 1.06 -8.24 14.00
CA ILE A 47 0.58 -9.04 15.12
C ILE A 47 1.62 -9.04 16.24
N CYS A 48 1.28 -8.45 17.38
CA CYS A 48 2.18 -8.23 18.50
C CYS A 48 1.71 -8.94 19.77
N ASP A 49 2.66 -9.26 20.65
CA ASP A 49 2.39 -9.80 21.98
C ASP A 49 2.11 -8.66 22.97
N PRO A 50 0.98 -8.66 23.70
CA PRO A 50 0.64 -7.56 24.61
C PRO A 50 1.62 -7.35 25.79
N ALA A 51 2.39 -8.37 26.18
CA ALA A 51 3.30 -8.28 27.32
C ALA A 51 4.69 -7.78 26.92
N THR A 52 5.16 -8.19 25.75
CA THR A 52 6.50 -7.87 25.23
C THR A 52 6.49 -6.76 24.18
N LEU A 53 5.33 -6.45 23.60
CA LEU A 53 5.14 -5.51 22.49
C LEU A 53 5.91 -5.89 21.21
N ASP A 54 6.48 -7.09 21.14
CA ASP A 54 7.23 -7.57 19.98
C ASP A 54 6.31 -8.30 19.01
N LEU A 55 6.70 -8.33 17.72
CA LEU A 55 6.05 -9.15 16.69
C LEU A 55 6.01 -10.63 17.11
N ARG A 56 4.90 -11.31 16.83
CA ARG A 56 4.76 -12.75 17.08
C ARG A 56 4.07 -13.47 15.93
N PRO A 57 4.49 -14.70 15.61
CA PRO A 57 3.93 -15.49 14.52
C PRO A 57 2.58 -16.12 14.92
N ARG A 58 1.52 -15.31 15.05
CA ARG A 58 0.18 -15.74 15.52
C ARG A 58 -0.91 -15.61 14.46
N TYR A 59 -0.53 -15.54 13.18
CA TYR A 59 -1.46 -15.48 12.06
C TYR A 59 -2.60 -16.52 12.17
N GLU A 60 -2.30 -17.79 12.40
CA GLU A 60 -3.31 -18.86 12.45
C GLU A 60 -4.33 -18.66 13.58
N GLU A 61 -3.88 -18.21 14.75
CA GLU A 61 -4.74 -17.97 15.91
C GLU A 61 -5.67 -16.77 15.65
N LEU A 62 -5.13 -15.72 15.04
CA LEU A 62 -5.89 -14.53 14.71
C LEU A 62 -6.86 -14.76 13.55
N ARG A 63 -6.44 -15.53 12.53
CA ARG A 63 -7.31 -15.98 11.45
C ARG A 63 -8.50 -16.75 11.99
N ALA A 64 -8.28 -17.75 12.83
CA ALA A 64 -9.38 -18.52 13.44
C ALA A 64 -10.32 -17.63 14.27
N ALA A 65 -9.77 -16.64 14.98
CA ALA A 65 -10.58 -15.67 15.72
C ALA A 65 -11.39 -14.75 14.78
N ALA A 66 -10.80 -14.31 13.67
CA ALA A 66 -11.47 -13.47 12.67
C ALA A 66 -12.56 -14.26 11.92
N GLU A 67 -12.31 -15.52 11.56
CA GLU A 67 -13.30 -16.44 11.00
C GLU A 67 -14.49 -16.60 11.97
N ALA A 68 -14.23 -16.70 13.28
CA ALA A 68 -15.29 -16.75 14.29
C ALA A 68 -16.10 -15.43 14.40
N GLU A 69 -15.53 -14.30 13.97
CA GLU A 69 -16.25 -13.04 13.81
C GLU A 69 -16.95 -12.92 12.44
N GLY A 70 -16.87 -13.93 11.57
CA GLY A 70 -17.49 -13.97 10.23
C GLY A 70 -16.68 -13.27 9.13
N LEU A 71 -15.35 -13.17 9.29
CA LEU A 71 -14.43 -12.52 8.36
C LEU A 71 -13.68 -13.52 7.47
N GLU A 72 -14.28 -14.67 7.17
CA GLU A 72 -13.61 -15.77 6.46
C GLU A 72 -13.15 -15.40 5.04
N ARG A 73 -13.74 -14.37 4.41
CA ARG A 73 -13.43 -13.97 3.03
C ARG A 73 -12.51 -12.76 2.97
N GLU A 74 -12.54 -11.98 4.03
CA GLU A 74 -11.89 -10.69 4.23
C GLU A 74 -10.48 -10.87 4.78
N VAL A 75 -10.21 -11.96 5.51
CA VAL A 75 -8.88 -12.26 6.05
C VAL A 75 -7.99 -12.97 5.02
N ALA A 76 -6.74 -12.53 4.91
CA ALA A 76 -5.70 -13.16 4.11
C ALA A 76 -4.38 -13.23 4.87
N GLY A 77 -3.51 -14.16 4.46
CA GLY A 77 -2.20 -14.39 5.07
C GLY A 77 -1.08 -13.89 4.19
N GLU A 78 -0.14 -13.19 4.80
CA GLU A 78 1.01 -12.61 4.13
C GLU A 78 2.27 -13.47 4.24
N LEU A 79 3.38 -12.98 3.72
CA LEU A 79 4.68 -13.66 3.76
C LEU A 79 5.08 -14.07 5.20
N LEU A 80 4.87 -13.17 6.17
CA LEU A 80 5.26 -13.35 7.56
C LEU A 80 4.09 -13.83 8.41
N ALA A 81 4.34 -14.80 9.28
CA ALA A 81 3.32 -15.30 10.20
C ALA A 81 2.95 -14.30 11.32
N SER A 82 3.70 -13.20 11.43
CA SER A 82 3.46 -12.06 12.33
C SER A 82 2.65 -10.94 11.68
N GLU A 83 2.05 -11.21 10.53
CA GLU A 83 1.31 -10.28 9.72
C GLU A 83 -0.06 -10.87 9.38
N ILE A 84 -1.04 -10.00 9.19
CA ILE A 84 -2.37 -10.36 8.72
C ILE A 84 -2.89 -9.24 7.82
N GLU A 85 -3.51 -9.63 6.72
CA GLU A 85 -4.19 -8.70 5.82
C GLU A 85 -5.70 -8.83 6.02
N PHE A 86 -6.38 -7.69 6.01
CA PHE A 86 -7.82 -7.63 5.85
C PHE A 86 -8.19 -6.79 4.65
N ARG A 87 -9.22 -7.21 3.92
CA ARG A 87 -9.70 -6.50 2.74
C ARG A 87 -11.20 -6.37 2.69
N THR A 88 -11.67 -5.26 2.12
CA THR A 88 -13.06 -5.12 1.71
C THR A 88 -13.34 -5.98 0.48
N GLY A 89 -14.63 -6.20 0.19
CA GLY A 89 -15.08 -6.57 -1.14
C GLY A 89 -14.95 -5.42 -2.14
N ARG A 90 -15.62 -5.57 -3.28
CA ARG A 90 -15.81 -4.47 -4.23
C ARG A 90 -16.95 -3.57 -3.74
N CYS A 91 -16.60 -2.41 -3.21
CA CYS A 91 -17.53 -1.38 -2.78
C CYS A 91 -18.02 -0.59 -4.00
N GLU A 92 -19.34 -0.42 -4.13
CA GLU A 92 -19.96 0.26 -5.28
C GLU A 92 -20.02 1.78 -5.09
N SER A 93 -19.81 2.26 -3.86
CA SER A 93 -19.80 3.69 -3.51
C SER A 93 -18.80 3.99 -2.39
N TRP A 94 -18.51 5.28 -2.21
CA TRP A 94 -17.70 5.74 -1.08
C TRP A 94 -18.30 5.38 0.27
N SER A 95 -19.62 5.53 0.43
CA SER A 95 -20.31 5.16 1.67
C SER A 95 -20.17 3.67 1.98
N ASP A 96 -20.27 2.80 0.97
CA ASP A 96 -20.08 1.36 1.15
C ASP A 96 -18.66 1.06 1.65
N ALA A 97 -17.64 1.70 1.06
CA ALA A 97 -16.25 1.52 1.47
C ALA A 97 -15.99 1.98 2.91
N VAL A 98 -16.57 3.12 3.32
CA VAL A 98 -16.47 3.64 4.70
C VAL A 98 -17.13 2.67 5.69
N GLU A 99 -18.35 2.24 5.41
CA GLU A 99 -19.11 1.34 6.29
C GLU A 99 -18.42 -0.02 6.43
N GLU A 100 -18.03 -0.62 5.29
CA GLU A 100 -17.43 -1.95 5.24
C GLU A 100 -16.05 -1.98 5.91
N LEU A 101 -15.15 -1.05 5.58
CA LEU A 101 -13.82 -0.99 6.19
C LEU A 101 -13.90 -0.77 7.71
N THR A 102 -14.78 0.13 8.15
CA THR A 102 -14.96 0.40 9.59
C THR A 102 -15.53 -0.82 10.32
N ASP A 103 -16.46 -1.56 9.71
CA ASP A 103 -16.99 -2.80 10.27
C ASP A 103 -15.93 -3.90 10.36
N ILE A 104 -15.18 -4.13 9.28
CA ILE A 104 -14.08 -5.09 9.26
C ILE A 104 -13.09 -4.73 10.38
N ARG A 105 -12.61 -3.49 10.44
CA ARG A 105 -11.63 -3.07 11.44
C ARG A 105 -12.14 -3.28 12.86
N ARG A 106 -13.41 -2.98 13.15
CA ARG A 106 -14.03 -3.24 14.45
C ARG A 106 -14.01 -4.72 14.82
N ARG A 107 -14.42 -5.60 13.89
CA ARG A 107 -14.48 -7.05 14.10
C ARG A 107 -13.08 -7.65 14.23
N VAL A 108 -12.10 -7.14 13.48
CA VAL A 108 -10.69 -7.49 13.62
C VAL A 108 -10.17 -7.15 15.02
N MET A 109 -10.47 -5.96 15.54
CA MET A 109 -10.02 -5.59 16.89
C MET A 109 -10.70 -6.46 17.97
N VAL A 110 -11.95 -6.89 17.77
CA VAL A 110 -12.60 -7.89 18.63
C VAL A 110 -11.88 -9.24 18.56
N ALA A 111 -11.56 -9.73 17.36
CA ALA A 111 -10.83 -10.98 17.15
C ALA A 111 -9.45 -10.93 17.82
N ALA A 112 -8.70 -9.83 17.66
CA ALA A 112 -7.40 -9.63 18.29
C ALA A 112 -7.47 -9.70 19.82
N ARG A 113 -8.45 -9.02 20.43
CA ARG A 113 -8.69 -9.09 21.89
C ARG A 113 -9.00 -10.52 22.34
N LYS A 114 -9.84 -11.26 21.61
CA LYS A 114 -10.15 -12.68 21.91
C LYS A 114 -8.95 -13.59 21.77
N ALA A 115 -8.08 -13.31 20.80
CA ALA A 115 -6.82 -14.01 20.61
C ALA A 115 -5.73 -13.57 21.58
N ASN A 116 -5.97 -12.60 22.49
CA ASN A 116 -4.93 -11.99 23.32
C ASN A 116 -3.73 -11.49 22.49
N ALA A 117 -4.02 -10.83 21.37
CA ALA A 117 -3.05 -10.23 20.47
C ALA A 117 -3.23 -8.70 20.46
N LEU A 118 -2.14 -7.99 20.25
CA LEU A 118 -2.13 -6.55 20.02
C LEU A 118 -1.88 -6.30 18.53
N MET A 119 -2.60 -5.36 17.94
CA MET A 119 -2.47 -5.02 16.52
C MET A 119 -1.86 -3.62 16.37
N ALA A 120 -0.96 -3.45 15.41
CA ALA A 120 -0.51 -2.14 14.95
C ALA A 120 -0.66 -2.02 13.44
N ALA A 121 -1.24 -0.93 12.99
CA ALA A 121 -1.19 -0.48 11.60
C ALA A 121 -0.17 0.65 11.48
N SER A 122 0.96 0.38 10.85
CA SER A 122 2.07 1.31 10.60
C SER A 122 2.92 0.73 9.47
N GLY A 123 3.71 1.53 8.76
CA GLY A 123 4.56 1.02 7.68
C GLY A 123 5.58 -0.05 8.12
N THR A 124 6.07 0.00 9.37
CA THR A 124 7.08 -0.92 9.92
C THR A 124 6.88 -1.11 11.42
N HIS A 125 7.39 -2.21 11.96
CA HIS A 125 7.53 -2.34 13.41
C HIS A 125 8.82 -1.62 13.88
N PRO A 126 8.77 -0.81 14.95
CA PRO A 126 9.84 0.12 15.33
C PRO A 126 11.17 -0.55 15.73
N TRP A 127 11.14 -1.74 16.33
CA TRP A 127 12.33 -2.42 16.86
C TRP A 127 12.37 -3.94 16.65
N ALA A 128 11.41 -4.52 15.90
CA ALA A 128 11.37 -5.97 15.76
C ALA A 128 12.56 -6.46 14.94
N ASP A 129 13.19 -7.55 15.39
CA ASP A 129 14.31 -8.15 14.68
C ASP A 129 13.81 -9.00 13.52
N TYR A 130 14.14 -8.60 12.28
CA TYR A 130 13.79 -9.35 11.08
C TYR A 130 14.31 -10.79 11.08
N ARG A 131 15.40 -11.06 11.81
CA ARG A 131 16.00 -12.41 11.91
C ARG A 131 15.17 -13.38 12.72
N GLU A 132 14.25 -12.87 13.54
CA GLU A 132 13.38 -13.66 14.41
C GLU A 132 12.00 -13.92 13.78
N GLN A 133 11.73 -13.37 12.59
CA GLN A 133 10.42 -13.50 11.96
C GLN A 133 10.30 -14.80 11.16
N ALA A 134 9.24 -15.56 11.44
CA ALA A 134 8.91 -16.78 10.74
C ALA A 134 8.01 -16.48 9.54
N THR A 135 8.27 -17.14 8.41
CA THR A 135 7.37 -17.12 7.27
C THR A 135 6.23 -18.10 7.44
N VAL A 136 5.10 -17.83 6.77
CA VAL A 136 4.00 -18.79 6.70
C VAL A 136 4.49 -20.03 5.91
N PRO A 137 4.24 -21.28 6.39
CA PRO A 137 4.76 -22.51 5.80
C PRO A 137 3.96 -22.92 4.54
N LEU A 138 3.94 -22.04 3.53
CA LEU A 138 3.31 -22.28 2.23
C LEU A 138 4.39 -22.41 1.14
N PRO A 139 4.26 -23.37 0.20
CA PRO A 139 5.27 -23.60 -0.84
C PRO A 139 5.62 -22.35 -1.66
N TYR A 140 4.65 -21.48 -1.90
CA TYR A 140 4.85 -20.21 -2.60
C TYR A 140 5.84 -19.28 -1.87
N TYR A 141 5.67 -19.12 -0.54
CA TYR A 141 6.53 -18.25 0.27
C TYR A 141 7.92 -18.83 0.47
N GLU A 142 8.05 -20.16 0.60
CA GLU A 142 9.35 -20.83 0.64
C GLU A 142 10.19 -20.54 -0.61
N GLN A 143 9.57 -20.65 -1.80
CA GLN A 143 10.21 -20.32 -3.08
C GLN A 143 10.55 -18.83 -3.17
N LEU A 144 9.67 -17.94 -2.68
CA LEU A 144 9.92 -16.50 -2.68
C LEU A 144 11.14 -16.14 -1.81
N VAL A 145 11.24 -16.72 -0.62
CA VAL A 145 12.37 -16.53 0.31
C VAL A 145 13.66 -17.11 -0.28
N GLU A 146 13.60 -18.28 -0.90
CA GLU A 146 14.76 -18.87 -1.58
C GLU A 146 15.28 -17.94 -2.69
N ARG A 147 14.37 -17.33 -3.46
CA ARG A 147 14.73 -16.44 -4.56
C ARG A 147 15.24 -15.07 -4.10
N MET A 148 14.53 -14.43 -3.17
CA MET A 148 14.81 -13.04 -2.75
C MET A 148 15.83 -12.94 -1.62
N ARG A 149 16.07 -14.04 -0.89
CA ARG A 149 17.07 -14.14 0.19
C ARG A 149 16.95 -12.97 1.16
N PHE A 150 18.02 -12.20 1.31
CA PHE A 150 18.14 -11.12 2.27
C PHE A 150 17.01 -10.09 2.17
N VAL A 151 16.53 -9.81 0.94
CA VAL A 151 15.47 -8.82 0.70
C VAL A 151 14.14 -9.30 1.28
N ALA A 152 13.77 -10.56 1.04
CA ALA A 152 12.56 -11.14 1.65
C ALA A 152 12.68 -11.30 3.17
N GLN A 153 13.85 -11.68 3.66
CA GLN A 153 14.07 -11.83 5.11
C GLN A 153 13.90 -10.51 5.87
N ARG A 154 14.21 -9.38 5.23
CA ARG A 154 14.12 -8.06 5.86
C ARG A 154 12.74 -7.41 5.72
N ASN A 155 11.80 -8.06 5.04
CA ASN A 155 10.50 -7.50 4.68
C ASN A 155 9.46 -7.52 5.82
N ASN A 156 9.73 -6.82 6.91
CA ASN A 156 8.77 -6.60 8.00
C ASN A 156 8.03 -5.27 7.78
N THR A 157 7.15 -5.23 6.78
CA THR A 157 6.46 -4.01 6.37
C THR A 157 4.97 -4.24 6.28
N PHE A 158 4.17 -3.23 6.61
CA PHE A 158 2.71 -3.31 6.54
C PHE A 158 2.17 -2.11 5.75
N GLY A 159 1.42 -2.38 4.70
CA GLY A 159 0.91 -1.43 3.75
C GLY A 159 -0.59 -1.22 3.82
N LEU A 160 -0.99 -0.21 3.06
CA LEU A 160 -2.37 0.01 2.63
C LEU A 160 -2.40 -0.11 1.11
N HIS A 161 -3.28 -0.95 0.57
CA HIS A 161 -3.55 -1.02 -0.85
C HIS A 161 -4.94 -0.51 -1.17
N VAL A 162 -5.05 0.30 -2.23
CA VAL A 162 -6.33 0.84 -2.70
C VAL A 162 -6.50 0.48 -4.15
N HIS A 163 -7.53 -0.30 -4.45
CA HIS A 163 -8.00 -0.62 -5.79
C HIS A 163 -9.11 0.34 -6.20
N VAL A 164 -8.96 0.94 -7.39
CA VAL A 164 -9.98 1.79 -7.99
C VAL A 164 -10.35 1.24 -9.37
N GLY A 165 -11.65 0.99 -9.58
CA GLY A 165 -12.17 0.57 -10.87
C GLY A 165 -12.01 1.67 -11.92
N VAL A 166 -11.50 1.29 -13.11
CA VAL A 166 -11.41 2.18 -14.27
C VAL A 166 -11.86 1.39 -15.48
N ARG A 167 -12.96 1.81 -16.08
CA ARG A 167 -13.55 1.13 -17.22
C ARG A 167 -12.78 1.46 -18.50
N GLY A 168 -12.55 0.42 -19.30
CA GLY A 168 -11.89 0.48 -20.59
C GLY A 168 -10.39 0.20 -20.47
N ALA A 169 -9.93 -0.88 -21.09
CA ALA A 169 -8.58 -1.38 -20.88
C ALA A 169 -7.47 -0.39 -21.22
N ASP A 170 -7.51 0.20 -22.41
CA ASP A 170 -6.48 1.17 -22.83
C ASP A 170 -6.61 2.50 -22.07
N ARG A 171 -7.82 2.86 -21.62
CA ARG A 171 -8.06 4.03 -20.75
C ARG A 171 -7.43 3.82 -19.38
N ALA A 172 -7.62 2.66 -18.76
CA ALA A 172 -7.01 2.33 -17.49
C ALA A 172 -5.48 2.40 -17.53
N ILE A 173 -4.84 1.97 -18.63
CA ILE A 173 -3.39 2.10 -18.80
C ILE A 173 -2.94 3.56 -18.94
N ARG A 174 -3.63 4.37 -19.75
CA ARG A 174 -3.27 5.80 -19.87
C ARG A 174 -3.43 6.55 -18.54
N VAL A 175 -4.54 6.31 -17.84
CA VAL A 175 -4.80 6.87 -16.51
C VAL A 175 -3.73 6.44 -15.51
N HIS A 176 -3.37 5.14 -15.49
CA HIS A 176 -2.26 4.63 -14.68
C HIS A 176 -0.94 5.34 -15.02
N ASP A 177 -0.59 5.46 -16.30
CA ASP A 177 0.68 6.02 -16.73
C ASP A 177 0.84 7.49 -16.30
N ALA A 178 -0.26 8.24 -16.25
CA ALA A 178 -0.33 9.59 -15.70
C ALA A 178 -0.32 9.60 -14.15
N LEU A 179 -1.05 8.67 -13.50
CA LEU A 179 -1.13 8.55 -12.04
C LEU A 179 0.24 8.41 -11.37
N ARG A 180 1.19 7.73 -12.02
CA ARG A 180 2.56 7.54 -11.51
C ARG A 180 3.21 8.85 -11.06
N ASN A 181 2.90 9.98 -11.70
CA ASN A 181 3.46 11.29 -11.35
C ASN A 181 3.03 11.78 -9.95
N TYR A 182 1.87 11.32 -9.48
CA TYR A 182 1.26 11.72 -8.20
C TYR A 182 1.54 10.71 -7.08
N ALA A 183 2.05 9.51 -7.41
CA ALA A 183 2.40 8.49 -6.44
C ALA A 183 3.35 8.99 -5.33
N PRO A 184 4.35 9.86 -5.58
CA PRO A 184 5.16 10.45 -4.51
C PRO A 184 4.36 11.34 -3.54
N TYR A 185 3.37 12.08 -4.02
CA TYR A 185 2.54 12.95 -3.18
C TYR A 185 1.66 12.13 -2.24
N LEU A 186 1.11 11.05 -2.77
CA LEU A 186 0.35 10.04 -2.04
C LEU A 186 1.21 9.32 -0.98
N LEU A 187 2.43 8.91 -1.35
CA LEU A 187 3.40 8.33 -0.41
C LEU A 187 3.73 9.31 0.73
N ALA A 188 4.01 10.57 0.39
CA ALA A 188 4.38 11.60 1.36
C ALA A 188 3.30 11.84 2.42
N LEU A 189 2.03 11.88 2.00
CA LEU A 189 0.89 12.04 2.92
C LEU A 189 0.73 10.83 3.83
N SER A 190 1.02 9.63 3.33
CA SER A 190 0.84 8.37 4.07
C SER A 190 1.99 8.00 5.02
N GLY A 191 3.10 8.73 5.05
CA GLY A 191 4.29 8.33 5.82
C GLY A 191 3.95 8.03 7.28
N SER A 192 4.10 6.76 7.69
CA SER A 192 3.65 6.21 8.97
C SER A 192 4.69 5.23 9.55
N SER A 193 5.93 5.26 9.06
CA SER A 193 7.02 4.37 9.50
C SER A 193 8.34 5.11 9.73
N PRO A 194 8.41 6.02 10.73
CA PRO A 194 9.65 6.72 11.03
C PRO A 194 10.71 5.84 11.71
N PHE A 195 10.30 4.75 12.37
CA PHE A 195 11.17 3.90 13.18
C PHE A 195 11.39 2.51 12.57
N LEU A 196 12.63 2.03 12.64
CA LEU A 196 13.02 0.67 12.24
C LEU A 196 14.31 0.27 12.97
N ASP A 197 14.46 -1.01 13.29
CA ASP A 197 15.64 -1.56 13.97
C ASP A 197 16.01 -0.82 15.29
N GLY A 198 15.01 -0.23 15.96
CA GLY A 198 15.16 0.50 17.22
C GLY A 198 15.66 1.94 17.06
N LEU A 199 15.62 2.50 15.84
CA LEU A 199 16.16 3.81 15.51
C LEU A 199 15.08 4.70 14.88
N ASP A 200 15.13 6.01 15.14
CA ASP A 200 14.56 6.98 14.20
C ASP A 200 15.41 6.92 12.93
N THR A 201 14.81 6.42 11.86
CA THR A 201 15.49 6.23 10.58
C THR A 201 15.80 7.55 9.87
N GLY A 202 15.14 8.63 10.29
CA GLY A 202 15.08 9.88 9.56
C GLY A 202 14.18 9.83 8.32
N PHE A 203 13.53 8.72 7.99
CA PHE A 203 12.55 8.65 6.90
C PHE A 203 11.12 8.91 7.42
N ALA A 204 10.23 9.40 6.56
CA ALA A 204 8.79 9.41 6.82
C ALA A 204 8.16 8.04 6.55
N SER A 205 8.67 7.32 5.55
CA SER A 205 8.32 5.93 5.26
C SER A 205 9.58 5.06 5.14
N ALA A 206 9.97 4.41 6.24
CA ALA A 206 11.01 3.38 6.21
C ALA A 206 10.55 2.14 5.41
N ARG A 207 9.24 1.86 5.37
CA ARG A 207 8.63 0.82 4.53
C ARG A 207 9.06 0.95 3.08
N SER A 208 8.99 2.15 2.50
CA SER A 208 9.39 2.38 1.10
C SER A 208 10.87 2.07 0.82
N ILE A 209 11.73 2.18 1.83
CA ILE A 209 13.17 1.86 1.71
C ILE A 209 13.40 0.35 1.74
N ILE A 210 12.70 -0.36 2.63
CA ILE A 210 12.85 -1.80 2.79
C ILE A 210 12.12 -2.57 1.69
N PHE A 211 10.94 -2.12 1.26
CA PHE A 211 10.15 -2.76 0.23
C PHE A 211 10.45 -2.18 -1.15
N SER A 212 9.99 -0.97 -1.44
CA SER A 212 9.98 -0.40 -2.79
C SER A 212 11.37 -0.26 -3.42
N ARG A 213 12.40 0.02 -2.62
CA ARG A 213 13.78 0.21 -3.11
C ARG A 213 14.65 -1.05 -3.05
N ALA A 214 14.31 -2.05 -2.24
CA ALA A 214 15.09 -3.28 -2.15
C ALA A 214 14.55 -4.39 -3.06
N PHE A 215 13.22 -4.49 -3.21
CA PHE A 215 12.61 -5.50 -4.07
C PHE A 215 12.69 -5.11 -5.54
N PRO A 216 12.93 -6.09 -6.44
CA PRO A 216 12.85 -5.83 -7.87
C PRO A 216 11.40 -5.50 -8.26
N ARG A 217 11.22 -4.51 -9.15
CA ARG A 217 9.88 -4.10 -9.63
C ARG A 217 8.96 -3.63 -8.51
N ALA A 218 9.49 -3.02 -7.45
CA ALA A 218 8.70 -2.51 -6.33
C ALA A 218 8.60 -0.97 -6.27
N ASN A 219 9.30 -0.27 -7.17
CA ASN A 219 9.33 1.19 -7.24
C ASN A 219 8.35 1.73 -8.31
N VAL A 220 8.63 2.90 -8.89
CA VAL A 220 7.83 3.53 -9.95
C VAL A 220 7.66 2.59 -11.15
N ALA A 221 6.42 2.34 -11.54
CA ALA A 221 6.11 1.52 -12.72
C ALA A 221 6.66 2.13 -14.03
N PRO A 222 6.96 1.33 -15.06
CA PRO A 222 7.23 1.81 -16.42
C PRO A 222 6.03 2.54 -17.05
N ILE A 223 6.26 3.15 -18.21
CA ILE A 223 5.19 3.63 -19.11
C ILE A 223 4.80 2.46 -20.02
N PHE A 224 3.50 2.19 -20.18
CA PHE A 224 3.02 1.12 -21.04
C PHE A 224 2.29 1.62 -22.29
N GLY A 225 1.60 2.76 -22.20
CA GLY A 225 0.84 3.40 -23.28
C GLY A 225 -0.48 2.70 -23.62
N THR A 226 -0.48 1.38 -23.75
CA THR A 226 -1.65 0.55 -24.09
C THR A 226 -1.71 -0.71 -23.25
N LEU A 227 -2.87 -1.37 -23.20
CA LEU A 227 -3.01 -2.66 -22.56
C LEU A 227 -2.08 -3.69 -23.21
N ASP A 228 -1.96 -3.68 -24.53
CA ASP A 228 -1.12 -4.66 -25.23
C ASP A 228 0.36 -4.49 -24.85
N GLY A 229 0.84 -3.25 -24.73
CA GLY A 229 2.20 -2.97 -24.24
C GLY A 229 2.42 -3.42 -22.80
N TYR A 230 1.41 -3.23 -21.94
CA TYR A 230 1.45 -3.74 -20.56
C TYR A 230 1.49 -5.27 -20.51
N LEU A 231 0.62 -5.95 -21.26
CA LEU A 231 0.57 -7.41 -21.32
C LEU A 231 1.82 -8.02 -21.94
N GLU A 232 2.44 -7.37 -22.94
CA GLU A 232 3.73 -7.78 -23.48
C GLU A 232 4.82 -7.76 -22.41
N HIS A 233 4.87 -6.70 -21.59
CA HIS A 233 5.80 -6.60 -20.48
C HIS A 233 5.58 -7.73 -19.44
N LEU A 234 4.34 -8.00 -19.05
CA LEU A 234 4.01 -9.09 -18.12
C LEU A 234 4.36 -10.47 -18.70
N ARG A 235 4.03 -10.73 -19.96
CA ARG A 235 4.39 -11.98 -20.65
C ARG A 235 5.89 -12.17 -20.69
N TRP A 236 6.66 -11.11 -20.92
CA TRP A 236 8.12 -11.16 -20.87
C TRP A 236 8.65 -11.52 -19.47
N LEU A 237 8.11 -10.93 -18.40
CA LEU A 237 8.48 -11.27 -17.03
C LEU A 237 8.21 -12.74 -16.69
N LEU A 238 7.06 -13.26 -17.11
CA LEU A 238 6.68 -14.67 -16.93
C LEU A 238 7.55 -15.60 -17.78
N HIS A 239 7.73 -15.28 -19.07
CA HIS A 239 8.50 -16.13 -19.99
C HIS A 239 9.97 -16.27 -19.59
N THR A 240 10.56 -15.21 -19.02
CA THR A 240 11.94 -15.22 -18.54
C THR A 240 12.10 -15.83 -17.14
N GLY A 241 10.99 -16.13 -16.44
CA GLY A 241 11.01 -16.55 -15.03
C GLY A 241 11.43 -15.45 -14.06
N ALA A 242 11.51 -14.19 -14.51
CA ALA A 242 11.79 -13.03 -13.65
C ALA A 242 10.67 -12.78 -12.62
N ALA A 243 9.45 -13.18 -12.99
CA ALA A 243 8.31 -13.37 -12.11
C ALA A 243 7.67 -14.73 -12.42
N THR A 244 7.14 -15.42 -11.40
CA THR A 244 6.39 -16.67 -11.58
C THR A 244 4.88 -16.46 -11.50
N THR A 245 4.45 -15.26 -11.13
CA THR A 245 3.06 -14.79 -11.15
C THR A 245 3.03 -13.28 -11.30
N THR A 246 1.94 -12.72 -11.83
CA THR A 246 1.71 -11.27 -11.90
C THR A 246 1.66 -10.62 -10.51
N GLY A 247 1.37 -11.39 -9.46
CA GLY A 247 1.45 -10.93 -8.06
C GLY A 247 2.85 -10.47 -7.65
N GLN A 248 3.90 -10.88 -8.37
CA GLN A 248 5.31 -10.50 -8.09
C GLN A 248 5.78 -9.25 -8.84
N VAL A 249 4.81 -8.46 -9.30
CA VAL A 249 4.99 -7.10 -9.80
C VAL A 249 4.50 -6.17 -8.69
N TRP A 250 5.42 -5.58 -7.95
CA TRP A 250 5.13 -4.88 -6.69
C TRP A 250 5.20 -3.35 -6.82
N TRP A 251 5.06 -2.82 -8.04
CA TRP A 251 5.20 -1.38 -8.27
C TRP A 251 4.29 -0.57 -7.36
N ASN A 252 4.70 0.66 -7.10
CA ASN A 252 3.95 1.61 -6.27
C ASN A 252 2.50 1.83 -6.75
N THR A 253 2.26 1.67 -8.06
CA THR A 253 0.95 1.65 -8.72
C THR A 253 0.96 0.54 -9.77
N ARG A 254 -0.16 -0.16 -9.95
CA ARG A 254 -0.26 -1.32 -10.84
C ARG A 254 -1.65 -1.45 -11.46
N PRO A 255 -1.78 -1.65 -12.78
CA PRO A 255 -3.02 -2.13 -13.37
C PRO A 255 -3.24 -3.60 -12.98
N HIS A 256 -4.25 -3.88 -12.16
CA HIS A 256 -4.46 -5.19 -11.58
C HIS A 256 -5.20 -6.13 -12.54
N VAL A 257 -4.48 -7.09 -13.11
CA VAL A 257 -4.99 -7.96 -14.19
C VAL A 257 -6.13 -8.88 -13.77
N LEU A 258 -6.24 -9.22 -12.48
CA LEU A 258 -7.31 -10.10 -11.97
C LEU A 258 -8.59 -9.34 -11.64
N TYR A 259 -8.50 -8.05 -11.31
CA TYR A 259 -9.64 -7.26 -10.84
C TYR A 259 -10.11 -6.21 -11.84
N GLY A 260 -9.31 -5.87 -12.86
CA GLY A 260 -9.66 -4.79 -13.79
C GLY A 260 -9.68 -3.42 -13.10
N THR A 261 -8.76 -3.21 -12.16
CA THR A 261 -8.62 -1.99 -11.36
C THR A 261 -7.22 -1.39 -11.53
N ILE A 262 -7.05 -0.13 -11.13
CA ILE A 262 -5.73 0.43 -10.84
C ILE A 262 -5.52 0.34 -9.33
N GLU A 263 -4.42 -0.27 -8.95
CA GLU A 263 -4.05 -0.52 -7.56
C GLU A 263 -2.93 0.43 -7.14
N LEU A 264 -3.10 1.09 -6.00
CA LEU A 264 -2.09 1.95 -5.37
C LEU A 264 -1.54 1.21 -4.15
N ARG A 265 -0.22 1.04 -4.08
CA ARG A 265 0.47 0.17 -3.11
C ARG A 265 1.57 0.87 -2.30
N MET A 266 1.79 2.15 -2.57
CA MET A 266 2.85 2.93 -1.93
C MET A 266 2.57 3.25 -0.46
N PHE A 267 1.31 3.23 -0.05
CA PHE A 267 0.91 3.71 1.27
C PHE A 267 1.46 2.82 2.39
N ASP A 268 1.94 3.46 3.46
CA ASP A 268 2.14 2.77 4.74
C ASP A 268 0.77 2.48 5.39
N GLY A 269 0.70 1.44 6.21
CA GLY A 269 -0.47 1.23 7.09
C GLY A 269 -0.70 2.41 8.03
N GLN A 270 -1.96 2.73 8.32
CA GLN A 270 -2.33 3.86 9.18
C GLN A 270 -2.95 3.40 10.50
N PRO A 271 -2.53 3.94 11.65
CA PRO A 271 -3.14 3.62 12.95
C PRO A 271 -4.62 4.00 13.02
N ASP A 272 -5.01 5.13 12.43
CA ASP A 272 -6.39 5.60 12.41
C ASP A 272 -7.08 5.21 11.09
N VAL A 273 -8.24 4.54 11.17
CA VAL A 273 -9.04 4.15 10.00
C VAL A 273 -9.49 5.36 9.18
N ARG A 274 -9.66 6.53 9.81
CA ARG A 274 -10.00 7.78 9.13
C ARG A 274 -8.87 8.26 8.22
N ASP A 275 -7.63 7.98 8.60
CA ASP A 275 -6.45 8.30 7.78
C ASP A 275 -6.33 7.30 6.61
N THR A 276 -6.62 6.02 6.84
CA THR A 276 -6.77 5.03 5.75
C THR A 276 -7.81 5.49 4.73
N LEU A 277 -9.00 5.88 5.20
CA LEU A 277 -10.07 6.37 4.34
C LEU A 277 -9.68 7.69 3.64
N ALA A 278 -8.97 8.60 4.30
CA ALA A 278 -8.48 9.82 3.65
C ALA A 278 -7.56 9.52 2.46
N LEU A 279 -6.64 8.56 2.62
CA LEU A 279 -5.75 8.12 1.55
C LEU A 279 -6.53 7.42 0.41
N ALA A 280 -7.53 6.60 0.75
CA ALA A 280 -8.41 5.96 -0.24
C ALA A 280 -9.26 6.98 -1.02
N ALA A 281 -9.81 7.99 -0.35
CA ALA A 281 -10.56 9.08 -0.97
C ALA A 281 -9.67 9.88 -1.93
N LEU A 282 -8.45 10.24 -1.51
CA LEU A 282 -7.52 10.97 -2.37
C LEU A 282 -7.06 10.13 -3.56
N ALA A 283 -6.82 8.83 -3.38
CA ALA A 283 -6.51 7.90 -4.46
C ALA A 283 -7.66 7.83 -5.49
N SER A 284 -8.89 7.63 -5.02
CA SER A 284 -10.10 7.58 -5.83
C SER A 284 -10.31 8.89 -6.60
N GLY A 285 -10.28 10.04 -5.92
CA GLY A 285 -10.45 11.35 -6.54
C GLY A 285 -9.34 11.71 -7.53
N THR A 286 -8.10 11.29 -7.27
CA THR A 286 -6.99 11.46 -8.22
C THR A 286 -7.23 10.67 -9.50
N ILE A 287 -7.66 9.40 -9.38
CA ILE A 287 -7.99 8.58 -10.55
C ILE A 287 -9.20 9.15 -11.28
N ALA A 288 -10.24 9.57 -10.57
CA ALA A 288 -11.42 10.22 -11.14
C ALA A 288 -11.05 11.48 -11.93
N HIS A 289 -10.14 12.30 -11.40
CA HIS A 289 -9.61 13.49 -12.07
C HIS A 289 -8.87 13.14 -13.36
N LEU A 290 -7.93 12.20 -13.30
CA LEU A 290 -7.16 11.77 -14.48
C LEU A 290 -8.03 11.10 -15.53
N ALA A 291 -9.01 10.32 -15.11
CA ALA A 291 -9.96 9.66 -16.00
C ALA A 291 -10.83 10.70 -16.74
N ALA A 292 -11.26 11.76 -16.06
CA ALA A 292 -11.98 12.87 -16.69
C ALA A 292 -11.09 13.64 -17.69
N LEU A 293 -9.80 13.82 -17.41
CA LEU A 293 -8.85 14.40 -18.37
C LEU A 293 -8.64 13.51 -19.59
N ASP A 294 -8.58 12.19 -19.43
CA ASP A 294 -8.50 11.26 -20.57
C ASP A 294 -9.75 11.36 -21.46
N ASP A 295 -10.95 11.39 -20.84
CA ASP A 295 -12.22 11.51 -21.55
C ASP A 295 -12.34 12.84 -22.32
N ALA A 296 -11.71 13.90 -21.80
CA ALA A 296 -11.62 15.21 -22.46
C ALA A 296 -10.50 15.28 -23.53
N GLY A 297 -9.61 14.28 -23.61
CA GLY A 297 -8.42 14.32 -24.47
C GLY A 297 -7.34 15.29 -23.98
N GLU A 298 -7.35 15.61 -22.68
CA GLU A 298 -6.47 16.58 -22.01
C GLU A 298 -5.49 15.92 -21.03
N LEU A 299 -5.40 14.57 -21.04
CA LEU A 299 -4.51 13.84 -20.15
C LEU A 299 -3.05 14.26 -20.37
N PRO A 300 -2.31 14.62 -19.29
CA PRO A 300 -0.90 14.95 -19.40
C PRO A 300 -0.08 13.79 -19.95
N ALA A 301 0.96 14.10 -20.73
CA ALA A 301 1.90 13.09 -21.18
C ALA A 301 2.60 12.44 -19.96
N PRO A 302 2.78 11.11 -19.95
CA PRO A 302 3.42 10.43 -18.84
C PRO A 302 4.90 10.82 -18.71
N VAL A 303 5.33 10.98 -17.46
CA VAL A 303 6.71 11.38 -17.12
C VAL A 303 7.61 10.15 -17.01
N ALA A 304 8.89 10.29 -17.37
CA ALA A 304 9.89 9.24 -17.23
C ALA A 304 10.04 8.81 -15.76
N SER A 305 10.14 7.49 -15.53
CA SER A 305 10.11 6.91 -14.17
C SER A 305 11.28 7.39 -13.31
N GLU A 306 12.45 7.67 -13.91
CA GLU A 306 13.64 8.17 -13.22
C GLU A 306 13.43 9.56 -12.63
N LEU A 307 12.62 10.41 -13.26
CA LEU A 307 12.29 11.74 -12.73
C LEU A 307 11.32 11.64 -11.55
N ILE A 308 10.35 10.73 -11.65
CA ILE A 308 9.39 10.46 -10.57
C ILE A 308 10.11 9.83 -9.37
N ASP A 309 11.13 9.00 -9.60
CA ASP A 309 11.91 8.37 -8.52
C ASP A 309 12.60 9.38 -7.61
N GLU A 310 13.03 10.53 -8.13
CA GLU A 310 13.57 11.62 -7.32
C GLU A 310 12.52 12.19 -6.36
N ASN A 311 11.29 12.39 -6.84
CA ASN A 311 10.19 12.78 -5.96
C ASN A 311 9.82 11.66 -4.99
N ALA A 312 9.87 10.39 -5.40
CA ALA A 312 9.61 9.25 -4.52
C ALA A 312 10.63 9.17 -3.37
N TRP A 313 11.92 9.44 -3.63
CA TRP A 313 12.93 9.56 -2.57
C TRP A 313 12.61 10.69 -1.59
N ARG A 314 12.25 11.86 -2.11
CA ARG A 314 11.91 13.03 -1.28
C ARG A 314 10.66 12.77 -0.43
N ALA A 315 9.65 12.13 -1.00
CA ALA A 315 8.45 11.70 -0.29
C ALA A 315 8.80 10.73 0.84
N ALA A 316 9.54 9.67 0.54
CA ALA A 316 9.98 8.68 1.52
C ALA A 316 10.78 9.32 2.67
N ARG A 317 11.67 10.28 2.36
CA ARG A 317 12.57 10.88 3.34
C ARG A 317 11.93 12.00 4.16
N TYR A 318 11.13 12.86 3.55
CA TYR A 318 10.65 14.10 4.16
C TYR A 318 9.14 14.15 4.36
N GLY A 319 8.36 13.22 3.80
CA GLY A 319 6.91 13.18 3.98
C GLY A 319 6.25 14.50 3.57
N THR A 320 5.34 15.00 4.39
CA THR A 320 4.62 16.27 4.22
C THR A 320 5.51 17.52 4.31
N ASP A 321 6.78 17.40 4.70
CA ASP A 321 7.78 18.49 4.68
C ASP A 321 8.65 18.49 3.42
N ALA A 322 8.37 17.61 2.44
CA ALA A 322 9.16 17.51 1.23
C ALA A 322 9.09 18.78 0.37
N THR A 323 10.16 19.01 -0.40
CA THR A 323 10.13 19.92 -1.56
C THR A 323 10.25 19.07 -2.82
N PHE A 324 9.21 19.01 -3.64
CA PHE A 324 9.18 18.22 -4.87
C PHE A 324 9.71 19.00 -6.07
N ILE A 325 10.00 18.27 -7.13
CA ILE A 325 10.17 18.79 -8.49
C ILE A 325 8.78 18.82 -9.13
N ASP A 326 8.35 19.98 -9.60
CA ASP A 326 7.05 20.17 -10.26
C ASP A 326 7.11 19.64 -11.69
N LEU A 327 6.95 18.32 -11.83
CA LEU A 327 7.05 17.59 -13.09
C LEU A 327 5.85 17.85 -14.01
N PRO A 328 6.06 17.91 -15.35
CA PRO A 328 7.29 17.63 -16.09
C PRO A 328 8.29 18.81 -16.14
N GLY A 329 8.01 19.89 -15.42
CA GLY A 329 8.92 21.02 -15.29
C GLY A 329 10.13 20.72 -14.40
N SER A 330 10.87 21.78 -14.08
CA SER A 330 12.09 21.73 -13.25
C SER A 330 12.04 22.68 -12.05
N GLN A 331 10.87 23.29 -11.79
CA GLN A 331 10.68 24.15 -10.64
C GLN A 331 10.53 23.31 -9.38
N LEU A 332 10.90 23.90 -8.24
CA LEU A 332 10.68 23.28 -6.94
C LEU A 332 9.34 23.73 -6.38
N VAL A 333 8.60 22.82 -5.76
CA VAL A 333 7.31 23.08 -5.13
C VAL A 333 7.25 22.41 -3.76
N GLY A 334 6.74 23.11 -2.74
CA GLY A 334 6.56 22.52 -1.41
C GLY A 334 5.46 21.47 -1.39
N ALA A 335 5.57 20.48 -0.51
CA ALA A 335 4.56 19.43 -0.35
C ALA A 335 3.15 19.99 -0.04
N ALA A 336 3.04 21.00 0.83
CA ALA A 336 1.77 21.67 1.11
C ALA A 336 1.08 22.22 -0.15
N GLU A 337 1.86 22.84 -1.05
CA GLU A 337 1.32 23.36 -2.31
C GLU A 337 1.00 22.23 -3.30
N ALA A 338 1.91 21.28 -3.50
CA ALA A 338 1.73 20.21 -4.48
C ALA A 338 0.58 19.26 -4.10
N ILE A 339 0.52 18.83 -2.83
CA ILE A 339 -0.53 17.93 -2.33
C ILE A 339 -1.85 18.69 -2.19
N GLY A 340 -1.83 19.97 -1.75
CA GLY A 340 -3.03 20.80 -1.71
C GLY A 340 -3.68 20.99 -3.08
N ARG A 341 -2.87 21.20 -4.14
CA ARG A 341 -3.37 21.21 -5.53
C ARG A 341 -4.02 19.88 -5.92
N LEU A 342 -3.42 18.75 -5.53
CA LEU A 342 -3.96 17.42 -5.82
C LEU A 342 -5.30 17.17 -5.10
N ILE A 343 -5.41 17.55 -3.83
CA ILE A 343 -6.65 17.45 -3.05
C ILE A 343 -7.77 18.27 -3.72
N GLU A 344 -7.47 19.50 -4.14
CA GLU A 344 -8.46 20.34 -4.83
C GLU A 344 -8.88 19.74 -6.18
N GLN A 345 -7.94 19.22 -6.97
CA GLN A 345 -8.23 18.53 -8.23
C GLN A 345 -9.12 17.29 -8.01
N ALA A 346 -8.82 16.51 -6.97
CA ALA A 346 -9.61 15.36 -6.57
C ALA A 346 -11.02 15.76 -6.12
N ARG A 347 -11.18 16.86 -5.39
CA ARG A 347 -12.48 17.39 -4.96
C ARG A 347 -13.34 17.80 -6.14
N LEU A 348 -12.79 18.62 -7.05
CA LEU A 348 -13.50 19.07 -8.24
C LEU A 348 -13.98 17.88 -9.11
N ALA A 349 -13.14 16.85 -9.26
CA ALA A 349 -13.51 15.65 -9.99
C ALA A 349 -14.58 14.82 -9.27
N SER A 350 -14.46 14.69 -7.94
CA SER A 350 -15.43 14.01 -7.07
C SER A 350 -16.81 14.65 -7.17
N ASP A 351 -16.90 15.97 -7.06
CA ASP A 351 -18.16 16.72 -7.12
C ASP A 351 -18.84 16.56 -8.48
N ALA A 352 -18.06 16.71 -9.55
CA ALA A 352 -18.55 16.54 -10.91
C ALA A 352 -19.13 15.12 -11.16
N GLN A 353 -18.56 14.11 -10.49
CA GLN A 353 -18.97 12.71 -10.59
C GLN A 353 -19.89 12.26 -9.44
N SER A 354 -20.19 13.14 -8.48
CA SER A 354 -21.02 12.85 -7.30
C SER A 354 -20.51 11.64 -6.48
N LEU A 355 -19.19 11.51 -6.32
CA LEU A 355 -18.56 10.36 -5.64
C LEU A 355 -18.69 10.40 -4.10
N GLY A 356 -18.97 11.58 -3.52
CA GLY A 356 -19.17 11.74 -2.08
C GLY A 356 -17.89 11.68 -1.25
N LEU A 357 -16.72 11.98 -1.84
CA LEU A 357 -15.40 11.83 -1.19
C LEU A 357 -15.06 12.96 -0.19
N ASP A 358 -15.92 13.95 -0.01
CA ASP A 358 -15.63 15.20 0.72
C ASP A 358 -15.03 14.98 2.11
N ALA A 359 -15.65 14.13 2.93
CA ALA A 359 -15.17 13.90 4.30
C ALA A 359 -13.77 13.26 4.32
N GLY A 360 -13.48 12.36 3.38
CA GLY A 360 -12.16 11.76 3.22
C GLY A 360 -11.12 12.78 2.72
N LEU A 361 -11.50 13.66 1.78
CA LEU A 361 -10.62 14.72 1.27
C LEU A 361 -10.37 15.82 2.31
N ASP A 362 -11.36 16.15 3.13
CA ASP A 362 -11.20 17.05 4.28
C ASP A 362 -10.22 16.46 5.29
N ARG A 363 -10.31 15.14 5.54
CA ARG A 363 -9.33 14.45 6.39
C ARG A 363 -7.94 14.43 5.76
N ALA A 364 -7.82 14.23 4.45
CA ALA A 364 -6.54 14.31 3.75
C ALA A 364 -5.89 15.71 3.90
N GLN A 365 -6.70 16.78 3.84
CA GLN A 365 -6.22 18.14 4.10
C GLN A 365 -5.77 18.31 5.56
N GLN A 366 -6.50 17.73 6.53
CA GLN A 366 -6.07 17.76 7.94
C GLN A 366 -4.73 17.05 8.15
N ILE A 367 -4.48 15.92 7.48
CA ILE A 367 -3.17 15.23 7.53
C ILE A 367 -2.08 16.12 6.95
N LEU A 368 -2.37 16.83 5.85
CA LEU A 368 -1.41 17.75 5.24
C LEU A 368 -1.07 18.93 6.17
N ASP A 369 -2.08 19.47 6.85
CA ASP A 369 -1.93 20.65 7.74
C ASP A 369 -1.26 20.30 9.08
N ALA A 370 -1.57 19.12 9.65
CA ALA A 370 -1.07 18.68 10.95
C ALA A 370 0.23 17.87 10.86
N GLY A 371 0.50 17.25 9.71
CA GLY A 371 1.58 16.27 9.51
C GLY A 371 1.06 14.82 9.46
N SER A 372 1.82 13.96 8.80
CA SER A 372 1.48 12.54 8.65
C SER A 372 1.56 11.75 9.97
N SER A 373 1.03 10.53 10.00
CA SER A 373 1.12 9.64 11.18
C SER A 373 2.56 9.47 11.69
N GLY A 374 3.55 9.44 10.80
CA GLY A 374 4.95 9.36 11.17
C GLY A 374 5.48 10.58 11.95
N LEU A 375 4.94 11.78 11.71
CA LEU A 375 5.26 12.96 12.53
C LEU A 375 4.60 12.85 13.91
N TRP A 376 3.33 12.44 13.97
CA TRP A 376 2.65 12.18 15.24
C TRP A 376 3.38 11.10 16.09
N GLN A 377 3.88 10.04 15.46
CA GLN A 377 4.68 9.01 16.14
C GLN A 377 6.00 9.57 16.69
N ARG A 378 6.64 10.53 16.00
CA ARG A 378 7.82 11.24 16.52
C ARG A 378 7.47 12.15 17.69
N ASP A 379 6.34 12.84 17.65
CA ASP A 379 5.87 13.66 18.77
C ASP A 379 5.65 12.80 20.04
N LEU A 380 5.05 11.61 19.88
CA LEU A 380 4.92 10.63 20.97
C LEU A 380 6.29 10.19 21.50
N TYR A 381 7.24 9.94 20.59
CA TYR A 381 8.61 9.53 20.93
C TYR A 381 9.36 10.60 21.71
N GLU A 382 9.28 11.87 21.29
CA GLU A 382 9.88 13.00 21.98
C GLU A 382 9.23 13.23 23.36
N ALA A 383 7.89 13.17 23.44
CA ALA A 383 7.15 13.30 24.68
C ALA A 383 7.48 12.18 25.69
N ALA A 384 7.82 10.99 25.19
CA ALA A 384 8.28 9.85 25.97
C ALA A 384 9.77 9.92 26.37
N GLY A 385 10.47 11.01 26.06
CA GLY A 385 11.89 11.16 26.38
C GLY A 385 12.80 10.31 25.48
N ASN A 386 12.41 10.12 24.22
CA ASN A 386 13.13 9.34 23.22
C ASN A 386 13.25 7.85 23.56
N ASP A 387 12.23 7.28 24.21
CA ASP A 387 12.09 5.84 24.45
C ASP A 387 10.94 5.23 23.64
N LEU A 388 11.28 4.38 22.68
CA LEU A 388 10.31 3.72 21.81
C LEU A 388 9.35 2.83 22.59
N ARG A 389 9.82 2.16 23.66
CA ARG A 389 8.98 1.24 24.45
C ARG A 389 7.90 1.99 25.24
N THR A 390 8.17 3.24 25.61
CA THR A 390 7.20 4.12 26.26
C THR A 390 6.26 4.81 25.25
N ALA A 391 6.76 5.18 24.07
CA ALA A 391 5.99 5.92 23.07
C ALA A 391 5.01 5.04 22.24
N TYR A 392 5.49 3.91 21.75
CA TYR A 392 4.77 3.10 20.78
C TYR A 392 3.45 2.45 21.28
N PRO A 393 3.23 2.22 22.59
CA PRO A 393 1.89 1.95 23.13
C PRO A 393 0.79 2.88 22.60
N GLY A 394 1.08 4.16 22.35
CA GLY A 394 0.10 5.08 21.76
C GLY A 394 -0.33 4.69 20.33
N VAL A 395 0.54 4.05 19.55
CA VAL A 395 0.22 3.56 18.20
C VAL A 395 -0.69 2.32 18.26
N PHE A 396 -0.42 1.43 19.21
CA PHE A 396 -1.29 0.28 19.48
C PHE A 396 -2.67 0.75 19.93
N ASP A 397 -2.74 1.69 20.87
CA ASP A 397 -4.01 2.22 21.39
C ASP A 397 -4.82 2.89 20.27
N ALA A 398 -4.17 3.71 19.43
CA ALA A 398 -4.82 4.33 18.27
C ALA A 398 -5.35 3.28 17.29
N THR A 399 -4.54 2.26 16.96
CA THR A 399 -4.97 1.16 16.07
C THR A 399 -6.19 0.43 16.66
N MET A 400 -6.09 0.00 17.92
CA MET A 400 -7.07 -0.84 18.60
C MET A 400 -8.39 -0.13 18.92
N SER A 401 -8.43 1.20 18.91
CA SER A 401 -9.62 2.02 19.18
C SER A 401 -10.16 2.75 17.95
N SER A 402 -9.42 2.76 16.83
CA SER A 402 -9.75 3.53 15.62
C SER A 402 -11.14 3.28 15.03
N ALA A 403 -11.74 2.10 15.26
CA ALA A 403 -13.05 1.72 14.74
C ALA A 403 -14.17 1.69 15.80
N ASP A 404 -13.89 2.20 17.01
CA ASP A 404 -14.89 2.30 18.09
C ASP A 404 -15.85 3.49 17.86
N GLU A 405 -15.40 4.52 17.14
CA GLU A 405 -16.21 5.69 16.74
C GLU A 405 -16.55 5.65 15.24
N PRO A 406 -17.65 6.30 14.79
CA PRO A 406 -17.92 6.49 13.37
C PRO A 406 -16.75 7.20 12.66
N ALA A 407 -16.35 6.70 11.49
CA ALA A 407 -15.20 7.23 10.75
C ALA A 407 -15.42 8.69 10.29
N PHE A 408 -16.62 8.99 9.78
CA PHE A 408 -17.05 10.34 9.42
C PHE A 408 -18.45 10.58 10.00
N ILE A 409 -18.78 11.84 10.32
CA ILE A 409 -20.09 12.25 10.84
C ILE A 409 -20.93 12.79 9.69
#